data_AF-A0A7W2G098-F1
#
_entry.id   AF-A0A7W2G098-F1
#
_cell.length_a   1.000
_cell.length_b   1.000
_cell.length_c   1.000
_cell.angle_alpha   90.00
_cell.angle_beta   90.00
_cell.angle_gamma   90.00
#
_symmetry.space_group_name_H-M   'P 1'
#
loop_
_entity.id
_entity.type
_entity.pdbx_description
1 polymer ?
#
loop_
_entity_poly.entity_id
_entity_poly.type
_entity_poly.pdbx_seq_one_letter_code
_entity_poly.pdbx_strand_id
1 'polypeptide(L)'
;MSSLYRILILILMISFASCKTASNTNNTKTSFYKNEVFACYYHNKFNGRKTASGTVFSNSKLTAAHKTLDFGTQIKVTNIENNKSVVVTITDRGPFTKGLEIDLSKKAFDAISHDEKAGKLLVKLEIIDSK
;
A
#
# COMPACT_ATOMS: atom_id res chain seq x y z
N MET A 1 4.27 -50.42 33.17
CA MET A 1 4.68 -49.42 32.15
C MET A 1 3.50 -48.55 31.71
N SER A 2 2.94 -47.74 32.61
CA SER A 2 1.78 -46.87 32.29
C SER A 2 1.76 -45.51 33.01
N SER A 3 2.69 -45.27 33.94
CA SER A 3 2.73 -44.02 34.73
C SER A 3 3.77 -42.99 34.24
N LEU A 4 4.69 -43.39 33.36
CA LEU A 4 5.74 -42.50 32.83
C LEU A 4 5.29 -41.70 31.59
N TYR A 5 4.29 -42.20 30.84
CA TYR A 5 3.76 -41.50 29.65
C TYR A 5 2.78 -40.36 29.99
N ARG A 6 2.17 -40.37 31.19
CA ARG A 6 1.28 -39.29 31.63
C ARG A 6 2.04 -38.02 32.02
N ILE A 7 3.28 -38.14 32.49
CA ILE A 7 4.13 -37.00 32.85
C ILE A 7 4.78 -36.38 31.61
N LEU A 8 5.03 -37.18 30.55
CA LEU A 8 5.61 -36.67 29.30
C LEU A 8 4.64 -35.86 28.44
N ILE A 9 3.32 -36.01 28.64
CA ILE A 9 2.29 -35.25 27.91
C ILE A 9 1.97 -33.89 28.56
N LEU A 10 2.32 -33.67 29.83
CA LEU A 10 2.07 -32.40 30.52
C LEU A 10 3.12 -31.30 30.26
N ILE A 11 4.25 -31.62 29.61
CA ILE A 11 5.31 -30.63 29.31
C ILE A 11 5.19 -30.05 27.88
N LEU A 12 4.32 -30.61 27.03
CA LEU A 12 4.04 -30.07 25.67
C LEU A 12 2.86 -29.09 25.64
N MET A 13 2.58 -28.43 26.76
CA MET A 13 1.52 -27.41 26.91
C MET A 13 2.03 -26.16 27.62
N ILE A 14 3.30 -25.80 27.41
CA ILE A 14 3.85 -24.53 27.88
C ILE A 14 4.39 -23.76 26.67
N SER A 15 3.60 -22.75 26.30
CA SER A 15 4.06 -21.51 25.70
C SER A 15 4.49 -21.52 24.23
N PHE A 16 3.52 -21.70 23.33
CA PHE A 16 3.44 -20.73 22.25
C PHE A 16 2.76 -19.48 22.81
N ALA A 17 3.56 -18.66 23.51
CA ALA A 17 3.21 -17.27 23.74
C ALA A 17 2.99 -16.67 22.34
N SER A 18 1.71 -16.51 21.96
CA SER A 18 1.36 -15.64 20.86
C SER A 18 1.79 -14.25 21.30
N CYS A 19 3.00 -13.86 20.91
CA CYS A 19 3.39 -12.47 20.89
C CYS A 19 2.42 -11.83 19.91
N LYS A 20 1.30 -11.34 20.44
CA LYS A 20 0.54 -10.31 19.76
C LYS A 20 1.49 -9.13 19.70
N THR A 21 2.25 -9.05 18.62
CA THR A 21 2.78 -7.78 18.17
C THR A 21 1.56 -6.90 17.99
N ALA A 22 1.24 -6.12 19.02
CA ALA A 22 0.33 -5.00 18.90
C ALA A 22 0.97 -4.16 17.80
N SER A 23 0.42 -4.24 16.59
CA SER A 23 0.80 -3.33 15.53
C SER A 23 0.56 -1.96 16.13
N ASN A 24 1.65 -1.19 16.24
CA ASN A 24 1.60 0.18 16.65
C ASN A 24 0.79 0.91 15.58
N THR A 25 -0.53 0.91 15.73
CA THR A 25 -1.45 1.75 14.99
C THR A 25 -1.17 3.15 15.49
N ASN A 26 -0.11 3.74 14.97
CA ASN A 26 -0.01 5.19 14.89
C ASN A 26 -1.35 5.61 14.29
N ASN A 27 -2.21 6.25 15.09
CA ASN A 27 -3.45 6.86 14.64
C ASN A 27 -3.09 8.05 13.73
N THR A 28 -2.51 7.75 12.56
CA THR A 28 -2.35 8.70 11.48
C THR A 28 -3.76 9.03 11.04
N LYS A 29 -4.19 10.23 11.41
CA LYS A 29 -5.49 10.76 11.00
C LYS A 29 -5.49 10.81 9.47
N THR A 30 -6.47 10.16 8.88
CA THR A 30 -6.69 10.19 7.45
C THR A 30 -7.96 10.99 7.16
N SER A 31 -7.91 11.79 6.09
CA SER A 31 -9.07 12.46 5.53
C SER A 31 -9.50 11.74 4.26
N PHE A 32 -10.81 11.46 4.16
CA PHE A 32 -11.35 10.80 2.97
C PHE A 32 -11.14 11.67 1.73
N TYR A 33 -10.60 11.09 0.66
CA TYR A 33 -10.43 11.79 -0.62
C TYR A 33 -11.44 11.31 -1.65
N LYS A 34 -11.37 10.02 -2.04
CA LYS A 34 -12.26 9.38 -3.03
C LYS A 34 -12.41 7.90 -2.75
N ASN A 35 -13.54 7.31 -3.16
CA ASN A 35 -13.79 5.87 -3.10
C ASN A 35 -14.08 5.32 -4.50
N GLU A 36 -13.85 4.03 -4.69
CA GLU A 36 -14.22 3.29 -5.92
C GLU A 36 -13.70 3.95 -7.20
N VAL A 37 -12.45 4.38 -7.17
CA VAL A 37 -11.74 4.96 -8.32
C VAL A 37 -10.66 4.02 -8.84
N PHE A 38 -10.31 4.12 -10.12
CA PHE A 38 -9.28 3.26 -10.69
C PHE A 38 -7.87 3.82 -10.48
N ALA A 39 -6.99 2.95 -9.98
CA ALA A 39 -5.55 3.13 -10.00
C ALA A 39 -4.91 2.24 -11.09
N CYS A 40 -3.85 2.72 -11.71
CA CYS A 40 -2.95 1.88 -12.50
C CYS A 40 -1.50 2.09 -12.07
N TYR A 41 -0.53 1.63 -12.88
CA TYR A 41 0.88 1.83 -12.59
C TYR A 41 1.69 2.29 -13.81
N TYR A 42 2.80 2.94 -13.53
CA TYR A 42 3.74 3.41 -14.54
C TYR A 42 4.41 2.28 -15.33
N HIS A 43 4.49 2.47 -16.65
CA HIS A 43 5.32 1.62 -17.50
C HIS A 43 6.82 1.80 -17.19
N ASN A 44 7.61 0.72 -17.31
CA ASN A 44 9.07 0.73 -17.02
C ASN A 44 9.87 1.78 -17.81
N LYS A 45 9.35 2.25 -18.95
CA LYS A 45 10.01 3.25 -19.81
C LYS A 45 10.19 4.61 -19.14
N PHE A 46 9.45 4.87 -18.06
CA PHE A 46 9.53 6.12 -17.31
C PHE A 46 10.62 6.12 -16.23
N ASN A 47 11.17 4.96 -15.86
CA ASN A 47 12.27 4.88 -14.89
C ASN A 47 13.44 5.79 -15.28
N GLY A 48 13.97 6.54 -14.32
CA GLY A 48 15.08 7.45 -14.52
C GLY A 48 14.70 8.81 -15.12
N ARG A 49 13.44 9.02 -15.53
CA ARG A 49 12.98 10.33 -16.01
C ARG A 49 12.63 11.26 -14.86
N LYS A 50 12.71 12.57 -15.08
CA LYS A 50 12.21 13.57 -14.13
C LYS A 50 10.68 13.57 -14.11
N THR A 51 10.11 13.62 -12.91
CA THR A 51 8.68 13.87 -12.67
C THR A 51 8.39 15.37 -12.69
N ALA A 52 7.11 15.74 -12.68
CA ALA A 52 6.67 17.13 -12.58
C ALA A 52 7.10 17.84 -11.28
N SER A 53 7.36 17.10 -10.19
CA SER A 53 7.97 17.67 -8.98
C SER A 53 9.48 17.94 -9.12
N GLY A 54 10.11 17.51 -10.22
CA GLY A 54 11.55 17.60 -10.45
C GLY A 54 12.36 16.41 -9.94
N THR A 55 11.74 15.48 -9.19
CA THR A 55 12.42 14.27 -8.69
C THR A 55 12.60 13.22 -9.79
N VAL A 56 13.61 12.36 -9.69
CA VAL A 56 13.78 11.23 -10.62
C VAL A 56 12.84 10.08 -10.25
N PHE A 57 11.99 9.69 -11.20
CA PHE A 57 11.06 8.58 -11.06
C PHE A 57 11.78 7.24 -10.96
N SER A 58 11.28 6.37 -10.07
CA SER A 58 11.68 4.98 -9.98
C SER A 58 10.51 4.09 -9.57
N ASN A 59 10.30 3.02 -10.33
CA ASN A 59 9.34 1.96 -10.02
C ASN A 59 9.63 1.23 -8.70
N SER A 60 10.83 1.38 -8.12
CA SER A 60 11.20 0.80 -6.82
C SER A 60 10.85 1.68 -5.60
N LYS A 61 10.34 2.90 -5.81
CA LYS A 61 9.91 3.82 -4.74
C LYS A 61 8.40 3.72 -4.51
N LEU A 62 7.90 4.30 -3.42
CA LEU A 62 6.46 4.39 -3.12
C LEU A 62 5.96 5.80 -3.47
N THR A 63 5.80 6.04 -4.76
CA THR A 63 5.40 7.34 -5.31
C THR A 63 4.23 7.18 -6.27
N ALA A 64 3.51 8.27 -6.52
CA ALA A 64 2.40 8.28 -7.47
C ALA A 64 2.28 9.60 -8.24
N ALA A 65 1.58 9.55 -9.38
CA ALA A 65 1.09 10.71 -10.11
C ALA A 65 -0.36 10.99 -9.73
N HIS A 66 -0.68 12.26 -9.55
CA HIS A 66 -2.05 12.72 -9.38
C HIS A 66 -2.27 14.08 -10.07
N LYS A 67 -3.49 14.33 -10.56
CA LYS A 67 -3.81 15.47 -11.43
C LYS A 67 -3.63 16.81 -10.72
N THR A 68 -4.13 16.92 -9.50
CA THR A 68 -4.28 18.21 -8.81
C THR A 68 -3.66 18.26 -7.42
N LEU A 69 -3.67 17.17 -6.66
CA LEU A 69 -3.03 17.11 -5.34
C LEU A 69 -1.59 17.64 -5.33
N ASP A 70 -1.26 18.36 -4.27
CA ASP A 70 0.05 18.99 -4.11
C ASP A 70 1.16 17.96 -4.06
N PHE A 71 2.32 18.30 -4.62
CA PHE A 71 3.49 17.45 -4.49
C PHE A 71 3.89 17.32 -3.02
N GLY A 72 4.31 16.11 -2.62
CA GLY A 72 4.60 15.80 -1.22
C GLY A 72 3.39 15.30 -0.43
N THR A 73 2.16 15.47 -0.93
CA THR A 73 0.97 14.87 -0.31
C THR A 73 1.17 13.37 -0.16
N GLN A 74 0.96 12.85 1.04
CA GLN A 74 0.93 11.42 1.31
C GLN A 74 -0.50 10.91 1.23
N ILE A 75 -0.71 9.84 0.48
CA ILE A 75 -2.02 9.22 0.30
C ILE A 75 -1.91 7.75 0.66
N LYS A 76 -2.84 7.28 1.50
CA LYS A 76 -3.12 5.87 1.67
C LYS A 76 -4.03 5.40 0.54
N VAL A 77 -3.53 4.46 -0.25
CA VAL A 77 -4.25 3.81 -1.34
C VAL A 77 -4.64 2.42 -0.86
N THR A 78 -5.93 2.14 -0.80
CA THR A 78 -6.46 0.84 -0.36
C THR A 78 -7.13 0.15 -1.53
N ASN A 79 -6.68 -1.05 -1.88
CA ASN A 79 -7.41 -1.90 -2.81
C ASN A 79 -8.66 -2.45 -2.11
N ILE A 80 -9.84 -2.14 -2.65
CA ILE A 80 -11.11 -2.46 -1.98
C ILE A 80 -11.43 -3.96 -2.03
N GLU A 81 -10.83 -4.70 -2.96
CA GLU A 81 -11.11 -6.12 -3.15
C GLU A 81 -10.41 -7.00 -2.11
N ASN A 82 -9.21 -6.61 -1.67
CA ASN A 82 -8.40 -7.39 -0.73
C ASN A 82 -8.05 -6.64 0.57
N ASN A 83 -8.50 -5.38 0.72
CA ASN A 83 -8.25 -4.49 1.84
C ASN A 83 -6.76 -4.19 2.14
N LYS A 84 -5.84 -4.56 1.24
CA LYS A 84 -4.43 -4.17 1.37
C LYS A 84 -4.29 -2.70 1.04
N SER A 85 -3.35 -2.04 1.74
CA SER A 85 -3.09 -0.63 1.53
C SER A 85 -1.61 -0.30 1.49
N VAL A 86 -1.27 0.78 0.80
CA VAL A 86 0.08 1.33 0.70
C VAL A 86 0.00 2.85 0.82
N VAL A 87 0.97 3.45 1.48
CA VAL A 87 1.12 4.92 1.50
C VAL A 87 2.11 5.31 0.42
N VAL A 88 1.71 6.25 -0.43
CA VAL A 88 2.53 6.81 -1.51
C VAL A 88 2.64 8.32 -1.37
N THR A 89 3.74 8.87 -1.87
CA THR A 89 3.92 10.33 -2.00
C THR A 89 3.60 10.79 -3.41
N ILE A 90 2.82 11.87 -3.55
CA ILE A 90 2.55 12.48 -4.85
C ILE A 90 3.81 13.22 -5.34
N THR A 91 4.36 12.80 -6.47
CA THR A 91 5.58 13.38 -7.05
C THR A 91 5.42 13.78 -8.51
N ASP A 92 4.28 13.48 -9.13
CA ASP A 92 4.10 13.69 -10.56
C ASP A 92 2.67 14.06 -10.94
N ARG A 93 2.46 14.47 -12.19
CA ARG A 93 1.16 14.85 -12.76
C ARG A 93 0.65 13.77 -13.71
N GLY A 94 -0.67 13.59 -13.70
CA GLY A 94 -1.37 12.52 -14.39
C GLY A 94 -2.30 11.78 -13.42
N PRO A 95 -2.90 10.65 -13.80
CA PRO A 95 -2.97 10.14 -15.17
C PRO A 95 -3.76 11.07 -16.10
N PHE A 96 -3.36 11.17 -17.37
CA PHE A 96 -4.12 11.90 -18.38
C PHE A 96 -5.15 11.03 -19.12
N THR A 97 -5.13 9.72 -18.85
CA THR A 97 -6.12 8.78 -19.37
C THR A 97 -7.44 8.94 -18.63
N LYS A 98 -8.54 9.05 -19.39
CA LYS A 98 -9.90 9.16 -18.84
C LYS A 98 -10.23 7.92 -18.00
N GLY A 99 -10.88 8.15 -16.85
CA GLY A 99 -11.32 7.09 -15.93
C GLY A 99 -10.25 6.58 -14.96
N LEU A 100 -9.00 7.05 -15.06
CA LEU A 100 -7.98 6.82 -14.04
C LEU A 100 -7.86 8.02 -13.10
N GLU A 101 -7.68 7.72 -11.82
CA GLU A 101 -7.52 8.71 -10.76
C GLU A 101 -6.07 8.86 -10.32
N ILE A 102 -5.31 7.75 -10.26
CA ILE A 102 -3.94 7.75 -9.75
C ILE A 102 -3.05 6.73 -10.50
N ASP A 103 -1.82 7.13 -10.80
CA ASP A 103 -0.78 6.25 -11.35
C ASP A 103 0.25 5.94 -10.26
N LEU A 104 0.30 4.68 -9.83
CA LEU A 104 1.23 4.21 -8.81
C LEU A 104 2.58 3.83 -9.45
N SER A 105 3.66 3.88 -8.68
CA SER A 105 4.87 3.13 -9.03
C SER A 105 4.55 1.62 -9.07
N LYS A 106 5.32 0.85 -9.85
CA LYS A 106 5.12 -0.61 -9.91
C LYS A 106 5.19 -1.27 -8.53
N LYS A 107 6.17 -0.89 -7.70
CA LYS A 107 6.30 -1.40 -6.32
C LYS A 107 5.06 -1.09 -5.46
N ALA A 108 4.50 0.11 -5.57
CA ALA A 108 3.31 0.47 -4.79
C ALA A 108 2.08 -0.30 -5.26
N PHE A 109 1.90 -0.43 -6.57
CA PHE A 109 0.80 -1.22 -7.14
C PHE A 109 0.87 -2.70 -6.72
N ASP A 110 2.05 -3.31 -6.84
CA ASP A 110 2.26 -4.73 -6.51
C ASP A 110 2.05 -5.01 -5.02
N ALA A 111 2.35 -4.05 -4.15
CA ALA A 111 2.13 -4.19 -2.70
C ALA A 111 0.64 -4.40 -2.34
N ILE A 112 -0.29 -3.89 -3.15
CA ILE A 112 -1.72 -3.95 -2.90
C ILE A 112 -2.51 -4.78 -3.92
N SER A 113 -1.87 -5.25 -4.99
CA SER A 113 -2.55 -6.07 -6.01
C SER A 113 -3.00 -7.42 -5.43
N HIS A 114 -4.12 -7.92 -5.96
CA HIS A 114 -4.59 -9.28 -5.71
C HIS A 114 -4.13 -10.27 -6.81
N ASP A 115 -3.72 -9.75 -7.98
CA ASP A 115 -3.27 -10.53 -9.15
C ASP A 115 -2.09 -9.82 -9.83
N GLU A 116 -1.03 -10.56 -10.15
CA GLU A 116 0.15 -10.05 -10.86
C GLU A 116 -0.16 -9.60 -12.29
N LYS A 117 -1.24 -10.12 -12.88
CA LYS A 117 -1.71 -9.76 -14.23
C LYS A 117 -2.62 -8.53 -14.24
N ALA A 118 -3.01 -8.01 -13.07
CA ALA A 118 -3.88 -6.86 -12.99
C ALA A 118 -3.21 -5.62 -13.61
N GLY A 119 -3.91 -4.98 -14.55
CA GLY A 119 -3.49 -3.69 -15.13
C GLY A 119 -4.06 -2.48 -14.39
N LYS A 120 -5.11 -2.68 -13.58
CA LYS A 120 -5.82 -1.65 -12.82
C LYS A 120 -6.38 -2.25 -11.54
N LEU A 121 -6.59 -1.42 -10.52
CA LEU A 121 -7.24 -1.78 -9.27
C LEU A 121 -8.34 -0.77 -8.96
N LEU A 122 -9.44 -1.25 -8.37
CA LEU A 122 -10.44 -0.37 -7.77
C LEU A 122 -9.99 -0.03 -6.35
N VAL A 123 -9.83 1.26 -6.06
CA VAL A 123 -9.19 1.74 -4.83
C VAL A 123 -10.00 2.82 -4.11
N LYS A 124 -9.78 2.87 -2.80
CA LYS A 124 -10.12 4.01 -1.94
C LYS A 124 -8.86 4.82 -1.66
N LEU A 125 -8.98 6.14 -1.74
CA LEU A 125 -7.91 7.10 -1.49
C LEU A 125 -8.22 7.92 -0.24
N GLU A 126 -7.24 7.99 0.66
CA GLU A 126 -7.32 8.79 1.89
C GLU A 126 -6.03 9.60 2.04
N ILE A 127 -6.15 10.92 2.23
CA ILE A 127 -4.98 11.79 2.46
C ILE A 127 -4.52 11.59 3.91
N ILE A 128 -3.21 11.49 4.11
CA ILE A 128 -2.62 11.45 5.45
C ILE A 128 -2.47 12.89 5.95
N ASP A 129 -3.17 13.23 7.02
CA ASP A 129 -3.03 14.53 7.66
C ASP A 129 -1.68 14.57 8.38
N SER A 130 -0.77 15.42 7.92
CA SER A 130 0.47 15.72 8.66
C SER A 130 0.08 16.66 9.81
N LYS A 131 0.23 16.19 11.06
CA LYS A 131 0.02 17.02 12.25
C LYS A 131 0.96 18.22 12.27
#